data_AF-A0A435XRL1-F1
#
_entry.id   AF-A0A435XRL1-F1
#
_cell.length_a   1.000
_cell.length_b   1.000
_cell.length_c   1.000
_cell.angle_alpha   90.00
_cell.angle_beta   90.00
_cell.angle_gamma   90.00
#
_symmetry.space_group_name_H-M   'P 1'
#
loop_
_entity.id
_entity.type
_entity.pdbx_description
1 polymer ?
#
loop_
_entity_poly.entity_id
_entity_poly.type
_entity_poly.pdbx_seq_one_letter_code
_entity_poly.pdbx_strand_id
1 'polypeptide(L)'
;PENEPGSSIMPGKVNPTQCEALTQVCVQVFGNNAALTFAGSQGHFELNVYNPLMAYNFLQSVQLLCDASVSFTDNCVVGIEAREDNIKAALDRSLMLVTALAPTIGYDNAAKIAKTAHKKGTTLREEALATGLVSEADYDRLVRPEDMTHPG
;
A
#
# COMPACT_ATOMS: atom_id res chain seq x y z
N PRO A 1 -12.87 9.69 3.44
CA PRO A 1 -14.04 10.35 4.08
C PRO A 1 -13.85 10.52 5.58
N GLU A 2 -14.35 11.61 6.15
CA GLU A 2 -14.36 11.86 7.60
C GLU A 2 -15.77 11.58 8.14
N ASN A 3 -15.97 10.40 8.74
CA ASN A 3 -17.31 9.95 9.15
C ASN A 3 -17.66 10.36 10.60
N GLU A 4 -16.66 10.50 11.46
CA GLU A 4 -16.83 10.89 12.86
C GLU A 4 -15.59 11.64 13.41
N PRO A 5 -15.76 12.42 14.50
CA PRO A 5 -14.63 13.03 15.19
C PRO A 5 -13.64 11.97 15.73
N GLY A 6 -12.36 12.09 15.40
CA GLY A 6 -11.34 11.09 15.76
C GLY A 6 -10.76 11.21 17.16
N SER A 7 -11.05 12.28 17.90
CA SER A 7 -10.54 12.45 19.27
C SER A 7 -11.43 13.34 20.12
N SER A 8 -11.60 12.95 21.38
CA SER A 8 -12.27 13.76 22.39
C SER A 8 -11.44 14.94 22.89
N ILE A 9 -10.12 14.97 22.63
CA ILE A 9 -9.19 15.99 23.14
C ILE A 9 -8.37 16.70 22.05
N MET A 10 -8.29 16.16 20.83
CA MET A 10 -7.57 16.77 19.70
C MET A 10 -8.57 17.25 18.63
N PRO A 11 -8.99 18.54 18.67
CA PRO A 11 -9.87 19.12 17.66
C PRO A 11 -9.29 18.98 16.26
N GLY A 12 -10.13 18.59 15.30
CA GLY A 12 -9.74 18.43 13.89
C GLY A 12 -8.99 17.14 13.56
N LYS A 13 -8.70 16.28 14.54
CA LYS A 13 -8.14 14.94 14.25
C LYS A 13 -9.23 14.02 13.72
N VAL A 14 -8.95 13.36 12.59
CA VAL A 14 -9.77 12.29 12.02
C VAL A 14 -8.94 11.02 11.90
N ASN A 15 -9.53 9.89 12.32
CA ASN A 15 -8.87 8.58 12.30
C ASN A 15 -9.42 7.71 11.15
N PRO A 16 -8.65 6.72 10.67
CA PRO A 16 -9.11 5.77 9.67
C PRO A 16 -9.93 4.62 10.29
N THR A 17 -11.03 4.94 10.96
CA THR A 17 -11.86 4.01 11.75
C THR A 17 -12.38 2.81 10.96
N GLN A 18 -12.73 3.00 9.69
CA GLN A 18 -13.16 1.90 8.82
C GLN A 18 -12.02 0.89 8.56
N CYS A 19 -10.78 1.35 8.44
CA CYS A 19 -9.61 0.47 8.36
C CYS A 19 -9.38 -0.27 9.69
N GLU A 20 -9.57 0.42 10.82
CA GLU A 20 -9.45 -0.17 12.15
C GLU A 20 -10.48 -1.28 12.39
N ALA A 21 -11.73 -1.06 11.98
CA ALA A 21 -12.79 -2.07 12.07
C ALA A 21 -12.51 -3.28 11.16
N LEU A 22 -12.14 -3.04 9.89
CA LEU A 22 -11.84 -4.11 8.94
C LEU A 22 -10.67 -4.99 9.40
N THR A 23 -9.61 -4.37 9.93
CA THR A 23 -8.44 -5.13 10.43
C THR A 23 -8.77 -5.99 11.66
N GLN A 24 -9.62 -5.49 12.58
CA GLN A 24 -10.13 -6.30 13.69
C GLN A 24 -10.96 -7.50 13.21
N VAL A 25 -11.82 -7.30 12.20
CA VAL A 25 -12.58 -8.38 11.56
C VAL A 25 -11.64 -9.43 10.94
N CYS A 26 -10.60 -9.01 10.21
CA CYS A 26 -9.62 -9.94 9.65
C CYS A 26 -8.92 -10.79 10.73
N VAL A 27 -8.57 -10.19 11.87
CA VAL A 27 -7.98 -10.92 13.01
C VAL A 27 -8.97 -11.94 13.57
N GLN A 28 -10.25 -11.56 13.73
CA GLN A 28 -11.28 -12.48 14.21
C GLN A 28 -11.50 -13.66 13.26
N VAL A 29 -11.57 -13.40 11.94
CA VAL A 29 -11.70 -14.44 10.92
C VAL A 29 -10.51 -15.39 10.90
N PHE A 30 -9.29 -14.87 11.10
CA PHE A 30 -8.10 -15.70 11.23
C PHE A 30 -8.18 -16.64 12.44
N GLY A 31 -8.63 -16.13 13.60
CA GLY A 31 -8.87 -16.93 14.80
C GLY A 31 -9.95 -18.00 14.58
N ASN A 32 -11.06 -17.65 13.92
CA ASN A 32 -12.12 -18.58 13.57
C ASN A 32 -11.58 -19.70 12.66
N ASN A 33 -10.77 -19.38 11.66
CA ASN A 33 -10.15 -20.37 10.79
C ASN A 33 -9.23 -21.34 11.56
N ALA A 34 -8.48 -20.87 12.55
CA ALA A 34 -7.67 -21.75 13.40
C ALA A 34 -8.55 -22.73 14.20
N ALA A 35 -9.67 -22.27 14.75
CA ALA A 35 -10.64 -23.12 15.44
C ALA A 35 -11.27 -24.16 14.50
N LEU A 36 -11.67 -23.75 13.29
CA LEU A 36 -12.18 -24.65 12.24
C LEU A 36 -11.16 -25.72 11.87
N THR A 37 -9.92 -25.32 11.64
CA THR A 37 -8.82 -26.22 11.25
C THR A 37 -8.59 -27.27 12.32
N PHE A 38 -8.51 -26.84 13.59
CA PHE A 38 -8.32 -27.79 14.69
C PHE A 38 -9.53 -28.72 14.82
N ALA A 39 -10.75 -28.19 14.90
CA ALA A 39 -11.97 -28.99 15.03
C ALA A 39 -12.17 -30.00 13.87
N GLY A 40 -11.81 -29.61 12.65
CA GLY A 40 -11.84 -30.49 11.48
C GLY A 40 -10.94 -31.71 11.61
N SER A 41 -9.84 -31.60 12.37
CA SER A 41 -8.91 -32.72 12.62
C SER A 41 -9.34 -33.67 13.74
N GLN A 42 -10.37 -33.32 14.53
CA GLN A 42 -10.78 -34.07 15.74
C GLN A 42 -11.91 -35.11 15.49
N GLY A 43 -12.04 -35.60 14.25
CA GLY A 43 -13.01 -36.66 13.94
C GLY A 43 -12.66 -37.98 14.62
N HIS A 44 -13.67 -38.71 15.13
CA HIS A 44 -13.47 -40.04 15.72
C HIS A 44 -14.34 -41.06 15.00
N PHE A 45 -13.69 -42.05 14.36
CA PHE A 45 -14.32 -43.13 13.61
C PHE A 45 -15.32 -42.62 12.56
N GLU A 46 -16.60 -42.95 12.68
CA GLU A 46 -17.62 -42.69 11.67
C GLU A 46 -18.06 -41.21 11.60
N LEU A 47 -17.72 -40.37 12.59
CA LEU A 47 -18.28 -39.01 12.65
C LEU A 47 -17.37 -37.98 13.35
N ASN A 48 -17.32 -36.76 12.78
CA ASN A 48 -16.84 -35.58 13.48
C ASN A 48 -18.00 -34.93 14.25
N VAL A 49 -17.88 -34.84 15.57
CA VAL A 49 -18.92 -34.29 16.47
C VAL A 49 -18.76 -32.79 16.77
N TYR A 50 -17.75 -32.12 16.20
CA TYR A 50 -17.50 -30.69 16.37
C TYR A 50 -18.28 -29.81 15.36
N ASN A 51 -19.21 -30.39 14.61
CA ASN A 51 -20.00 -29.70 13.58
C ASN A 51 -20.67 -28.40 14.05
N PRO A 52 -21.28 -28.30 15.26
CA PRO A 52 -21.88 -27.04 15.70
C PRO A 52 -20.86 -25.90 15.86
N LEU A 53 -19.68 -26.20 16.42
CA LEU A 53 -18.59 -25.23 16.56
C LEU A 53 -18.09 -24.78 15.19
N MET A 54 -17.94 -25.72 14.26
CA MET A 54 -17.48 -25.41 12.91
C MET A 54 -18.50 -24.55 12.15
N ALA A 55 -19.77 -24.92 12.19
CA ALA A 55 -20.84 -24.14 11.56
C ALA A 55 -20.90 -22.72 12.13
N TYR A 56 -20.80 -22.56 13.46
CA TYR A 56 -20.81 -21.25 14.10
C TYR A 56 -19.65 -20.36 13.64
N ASN A 57 -18.41 -20.85 13.72
CA ASN A 57 -17.23 -20.06 13.35
C ASN A 57 -17.24 -19.70 11.86
N PHE A 58 -17.71 -20.61 11.00
CA PHE A 58 -17.86 -20.35 9.57
C PHE A 58 -18.90 -19.25 9.32
N LEU A 59 -20.11 -19.40 9.83
CA LEU A 59 -21.20 -18.43 9.63
C LEU A 59 -20.88 -17.06 10.22
N GLN A 60 -20.25 -17.01 11.40
CA GLN A 60 -19.78 -15.75 11.98
C GLN A 60 -18.75 -15.07 11.08
N SER A 61 -17.80 -15.82 10.52
CA SER A 61 -16.79 -15.27 9.62
C SER A 61 -17.42 -14.71 8.34
N VAL A 62 -18.40 -15.42 7.77
CA VAL A 62 -19.16 -14.95 6.60
C VAL A 62 -19.88 -13.64 6.92
N GLN A 63 -20.63 -13.58 8.03
CA GLN A 63 -21.37 -12.38 8.41
C GLN A 63 -20.42 -11.19 8.61
N LEU A 64 -19.35 -11.35 9.39
CA LEU A 64 -18.39 -10.29 9.67
C LEU A 64 -17.71 -9.79 8.39
N LEU A 65 -17.30 -10.69 7.48
CA LEU A 65 -16.69 -10.30 6.21
C LEU A 65 -17.67 -9.55 5.31
N CYS A 66 -18.92 -10.01 5.22
CA CYS A 66 -19.94 -9.34 4.43
C CYS A 66 -20.21 -7.92 4.96
N ASP A 67 -20.50 -7.79 6.26
CA ASP A 67 -20.84 -6.50 6.87
C ASP A 67 -19.65 -5.54 6.80
N ALA A 68 -18.44 -6.02 7.11
CA ALA A 68 -17.24 -5.19 7.05
C ALA A 68 -16.90 -4.76 5.62
N SER A 69 -17.09 -5.63 4.62
CA SER A 69 -16.82 -5.29 3.22
C SER A 69 -17.78 -4.21 2.70
N VAL A 70 -19.07 -4.32 3.03
CA VAL A 70 -20.07 -3.31 2.67
C VAL A 70 -19.75 -1.99 3.39
N SER A 71 -19.58 -2.03 4.71
CA SER A 71 -19.26 -0.82 5.49
C SER A 71 -17.98 -0.14 5.02
N PHE A 72 -16.92 -0.91 4.76
CA PHE A 72 -15.65 -0.37 4.29
C PHE A 72 -15.77 0.22 2.88
N THR A 73 -16.56 -0.41 2.01
CA THR A 73 -16.82 0.12 0.67
C THR A 73 -17.52 1.47 0.76
N ASP A 74 -18.66 1.51 1.46
CA ASP A 74 -19.55 2.67 1.50
C ASP A 74 -18.94 3.85 2.27
N ASN A 75 -18.19 3.57 3.35
CA ASN A 75 -17.70 4.60 4.27
C ASN A 75 -16.21 4.90 4.13
N CYS A 76 -15.47 4.17 3.28
CA CYS A 76 -14.05 4.43 3.01
C CYS A 76 -13.76 4.47 1.52
N VAL A 77 -13.94 3.35 0.81
CA VAL A 77 -13.44 3.16 -0.56
C VAL A 77 -14.03 4.14 -1.56
N VAL A 78 -15.37 4.31 -1.56
CA VAL A 78 -16.06 5.16 -2.54
C VAL A 78 -15.67 6.63 -2.49
N GLY A 79 -15.14 7.10 -1.35
CA GLY A 79 -14.71 8.48 -1.17
C GLY A 79 -13.20 8.63 -0.97
N ILE A 80 -12.40 7.70 -1.49
CA ILE A 80 -10.95 7.87 -1.58
C ILE A 80 -10.65 8.93 -2.65
N GLU A 81 -9.95 9.99 -2.24
CA GLU A 81 -9.44 11.03 -3.14
C GLU A 81 -7.91 11.09 -3.05
N ALA A 82 -7.27 11.30 -4.20
CA ALA A 82 -5.83 11.45 -4.26
C ALA A 82 -5.42 12.86 -3.80
N ARG A 83 -4.45 12.94 -2.90
CA ARG A 83 -3.70 14.17 -2.65
C ARG A 83 -2.64 14.36 -3.73
N GLU A 84 -3.08 14.83 -4.89
CA GLU A 84 -2.24 14.95 -6.10
C GLU A 84 -1.04 15.87 -5.90
N ASP A 85 -1.20 16.95 -5.13
CA ASP A 85 -0.13 17.88 -4.76
C ASP A 85 1.03 17.15 -4.05
N ASN A 86 0.69 16.29 -3.10
CA ASN A 86 1.65 15.54 -2.31
C ASN A 86 2.27 14.39 -3.09
N ILE A 87 1.47 13.69 -3.89
CA ILE A 87 1.92 12.62 -4.78
C ILE A 87 2.93 13.19 -5.78
N LYS A 88 2.60 14.31 -6.42
CA LYS A 88 3.49 15.01 -7.35
C LYS A 88 4.78 15.46 -6.66
N ALA A 89 4.69 16.08 -5.50
CA ALA A 89 5.86 16.52 -4.77
C ALA A 89 6.76 15.36 -4.31
N ALA A 90 6.19 14.17 -4.04
CA ALA A 90 6.97 12.97 -3.75
C ALA A 90 7.64 12.42 -5.01
N LEU A 91 6.93 12.41 -6.14
CA LEU A 91 7.47 12.00 -7.44
C LEU A 91 8.65 12.88 -7.87
N ASP A 92 8.47 14.21 -7.83
CA ASP A 92 9.47 15.19 -8.27
C ASP A 92 10.76 15.13 -7.41
N ARG A 93 10.66 14.64 -6.16
CA ARG A 93 11.79 14.44 -5.24
C ARG A 93 12.37 13.02 -5.28
N SER A 94 11.76 12.10 -6.02
CA SER A 94 12.19 10.71 -6.05
C SER A 94 13.53 10.56 -6.76
N LEU A 95 14.51 9.99 -6.05
CA LEU A 95 15.80 9.64 -6.64
C LEU A 95 15.75 8.33 -7.42
N MET A 96 14.65 7.58 -7.34
CA MET A 96 14.50 6.29 -8.03
C MET A 96 14.17 6.45 -9.51
N LEU A 97 13.77 7.64 -9.96
CA LEU A 97 13.65 7.98 -11.38
C LEU A 97 14.99 7.84 -12.15
N VAL A 98 16.11 7.74 -11.42
CA VAL A 98 17.45 7.50 -11.98
C VAL A 98 17.54 6.17 -12.76
N THR A 99 16.66 5.21 -12.48
CA THR A 99 16.64 3.92 -13.19
C THR A 99 16.38 4.09 -14.69
N ALA A 100 15.65 5.14 -15.08
CA ALA A 100 15.45 5.50 -16.48
C ALA A 100 16.74 5.88 -17.22
N LEU A 101 17.76 6.34 -16.49
CA LEU A 101 19.06 6.70 -17.07
C LEU A 101 19.98 5.48 -17.23
N ALA A 102 19.77 4.41 -16.47
CA ALA A 102 20.67 3.26 -16.43
C ALA A 102 20.94 2.61 -17.81
N PRO A 103 19.97 2.48 -18.74
CA PRO A 103 20.23 1.98 -20.09
C PRO A 103 21.18 2.85 -20.92
N THR A 104 21.25 4.15 -20.64
CA THR A 104 22.07 5.11 -21.40
C THR A 104 23.45 5.32 -20.78
N ILE A 105 23.53 5.45 -19.45
CA ILE A 105 24.78 5.80 -18.76
C ILE A 105 25.38 4.65 -17.96
N GLY A 106 24.71 3.49 -17.91
CA GLY A 106 25.12 2.34 -17.11
C GLY A 106 24.71 2.45 -15.64
N TYR A 107 24.61 1.30 -14.98
CA TYR A 107 24.15 1.18 -13.60
C TYR A 107 25.03 1.96 -12.60
N ASP A 108 26.35 1.84 -12.70
CA ASP A 108 27.27 2.46 -11.73
C ASP A 108 27.17 3.99 -11.74
N ASN A 109 27.03 4.59 -12.92
CA ASN A 109 26.86 6.04 -13.06
C ASN A 109 25.50 6.49 -12.53
N ALA A 110 24.42 5.78 -12.87
CA ALA A 110 23.08 6.03 -12.33
C ALA A 110 23.06 5.95 -10.80
N ALA A 111 23.64 4.90 -10.22
CA ALA A 111 23.75 4.73 -8.76
C ALA A 111 24.57 5.84 -8.11
N LYS A 112 25.67 6.28 -8.75
CA LYS A 112 26.50 7.39 -8.26
C LYS A 112 25.72 8.71 -8.25
N ILE A 113 24.93 9.00 -9.28
CA ILE A 113 24.07 10.20 -9.34
C ILE A 113 23.09 10.21 -8.16
N ALA A 114 22.30 9.14 -7.98
CA ALA A 114 21.30 9.08 -6.92
C ALA A 114 21.92 9.17 -5.51
N LYS A 115 23.04 8.48 -5.26
CA LYS A 115 23.76 8.60 -3.98
C LYS A 115 24.28 10.01 -3.72
N THR A 116 24.74 10.70 -4.77
CA THR A 116 25.25 12.06 -4.65
C THR A 116 24.10 13.04 -4.36
N ALA A 117 22.98 12.92 -5.06
CA ALA A 117 21.78 13.71 -4.83
C ALA A 117 21.26 13.56 -3.40
N HIS A 118 21.18 12.31 -2.91
CA HIS A 118 20.80 12.04 -1.53
C HIS A 118 21.74 12.69 -0.51
N LYS A 119 23.05 12.55 -0.70
CA LYS A 119 24.06 13.10 0.22
C LYS A 119 24.04 14.62 0.28
N LYS A 120 23.77 15.29 -0.85
CA LYS A 120 23.75 16.75 -0.95
C LYS A 120 22.38 17.37 -0.68
N GLY A 121 21.31 16.57 -0.66
CA GLY A 121 19.95 17.06 -0.59
C GLY A 121 19.50 17.81 -1.85
N THR A 122 20.12 17.50 -2.99
CA THR A 122 19.81 18.08 -4.31
C THR A 122 18.88 17.17 -5.10
N THR A 123 18.32 17.69 -6.20
CA THR A 123 17.44 16.91 -7.07
C THR A 123 18.22 15.95 -7.96
N LEU A 124 17.51 14.93 -8.46
CA LEU A 124 18.08 13.99 -9.42
C LEU A 124 18.55 14.70 -10.71
N ARG A 125 17.76 15.67 -11.20
CA ARG A 125 18.04 16.42 -12.43
C ARG A 125 19.33 17.23 -12.29
N GLU A 126 19.49 17.98 -11.19
CA GLU A 126 20.69 18.76 -10.93
C GLU A 126 21.96 17.91 -10.95
N GLU A 127 21.97 16.79 -10.21
CA GLU A 127 23.16 15.93 -10.17
C GLU A 127 23.40 15.20 -11.49
N ALA A 128 22.34 14.79 -12.21
CA ALA A 128 22.49 14.14 -13.50
C ALA A 128 23.14 15.08 -14.52
N LEU A 129 22.66 16.32 -14.63
CA LEU A 129 23.23 17.32 -15.54
C LEU A 129 24.66 17.73 -15.13
N ALA A 130 24.93 17.83 -13.83
CA ALA A 130 26.26 18.15 -13.31
C ALA A 130 27.32 17.09 -13.64
N THR A 131 26.93 15.85 -13.93
CA THR A 131 27.89 14.82 -14.36
C THR A 131 28.40 15.01 -15.79
N GLY A 132 27.67 15.75 -16.63
CA GLY A 132 27.92 15.84 -18.07
C GLY A 132 27.64 14.54 -18.85
N LEU A 133 27.15 13.49 -18.19
CA LEU A 133 26.83 12.20 -18.83
C LEU A 133 25.48 12.22 -19.58
N VAL A 134 24.62 13.19 -19.26
CA VAL A 134 23.27 13.34 -19.82
C VAL A 134 23.05 14.82 -20.09
N SER A 135 22.56 15.16 -21.29
CA SER A 135 22.15 16.52 -21.62
C SER A 135 20.77 16.85 -21.03
N GLU A 136 20.38 18.12 -20.97
CA GLU A 136 19.04 18.51 -20.54
C GLU A 136 17.95 17.88 -21.42
N ALA A 137 18.15 17.89 -22.73
CA ALA A 137 17.24 17.26 -23.69
C ALA A 137 17.16 15.74 -23.51
N ASP A 138 18.28 15.07 -23.21
CA ASP A 138 18.26 13.63 -22.94
C ASP A 138 17.58 13.31 -21.63
N TYR A 139 17.79 14.12 -20.59
CA TYR A 139 17.13 13.92 -19.30
C TYR A 139 15.62 14.03 -19.43
N ASP A 140 15.13 15.10 -20.06
CA ASP A 140 13.69 15.33 -20.25
C ASP A 140 13.06 14.29 -21.20
N ARG A 141 13.85 13.69 -22.10
CA ARG A 141 13.40 12.59 -22.98
C ARG A 141 13.37 11.24 -22.28
N LEU A 142 14.35 10.95 -21.43
CA LEU A 142 14.54 9.63 -20.82
C LEU A 142 13.78 9.49 -19.50
N VAL A 143 13.73 10.55 -18.68
CA VAL A 143 13.14 10.52 -17.34
C VAL A 143 11.68 10.95 -17.43
N ARG A 144 10.83 10.03 -17.88
CA ARG A 144 9.38 10.22 -18.06
C ARG A 144 8.61 9.28 -17.14
N PRO A 145 8.19 9.73 -15.93
CA PRO A 145 7.50 8.88 -14.97
C PRO A 145 6.27 8.14 -15.52
N GLU A 146 5.53 8.78 -16.43
CA GLU A 146 4.37 8.20 -17.10
C GLU A 146 4.72 6.95 -17.94
N ASP A 147 5.91 6.93 -18.54
CA ASP A 147 6.41 5.83 -19.36
C ASP A 147 7.08 4.73 -18.50
N MET A 148 7.29 4.98 -17.20
CA MET A 148 7.89 4.04 -16.24
C MET A 148 6.85 3.20 -15.49
N THR A 149 5.58 3.27 -15.89
CA THR A 149 4.46 2.57 -15.24
C THR A 149 4.14 1.20 -15.86
N HIS A 150 4.80 0.86 -16.98
CA HIS A 150 4.61 -0.37 -17.73
C HIS A 150 5.94 -0.83 -18.35
N PRO A 151 6.07 -2.11 -18.72
CA PRO A 151 7.22 -2.57 -19.50
C PRO A 151 7.28 -1.85 -20.86
N GLY A 152 8.49 -1.43 -21.25
CA GLY A 152 8.77 -0.90 -22.59
C GLY A 152 8.91 -1.98 -23.65
#